data_AF-A0A3N5CV87-F1
#
_entry.id   AF-A0A3N5CV87-F1
#
_cell.length_a   1.000
_cell.length_b   1.000
_cell.length_c   1.000
_cell.angle_alpha   90.00
_cell.angle_beta   90.00
_cell.angle_gamma   90.00
#
_symmetry.space_group_name_H-M   'P 1'
#
loop_
_entity.id
_entity.type
_entity.pdbx_description
1 polymer ?
#
loop_
_entity_poly.entity_id
_entity_poly.type
_entity_poly.pdbx_seq_one_letter_code
_entity_poly.pdbx_strand_id
1 'polypeptide(L)'
;MRGLVSDWPAVAAAREGDERFVDYLTSGPATRPVTAIAAPPGEHGRFFYNADLTGFNFVTGQGHLPMFLSDLLLARHVPDPPGMAVQSEDISQLLPHFARENRLHLLPRVSPRIWIGNRIRVAPHYDVKENIACCVAGRRRFTLFPPDQIGNLYPGPFELTPAGTPVSMVNMDAPDLVAHPRFSEAWKHAAQATLMPGDAIYIPYCWWHGVESLEPLSVLVNYWWNEGEPEGVGGPYDALLHAILAYRHLPPARRAVWRGMLEHYVFEANGDPAAHLPERAKGVLGAPEPGLFTRMRQIIREALG
;
A
#
# COMPACT_ATOMS: atom_id res chain seq x y z
N MET A 1 4.84 6.76 -16.26
CA MET A 1 4.82 6.05 -17.56
C MET A 1 3.56 6.48 -18.30
N ARG A 2 3.67 7.34 -19.31
CA ARG A 2 2.48 7.85 -20.01
C ARG A 2 1.91 6.79 -20.93
N GLY A 3 0.58 6.64 -20.91
CA GLY A 3 -0.16 5.76 -21.80
C GLY A 3 0.14 4.27 -21.73
N LEU A 4 0.80 3.77 -20.68
CA LEU A 4 1.23 2.37 -20.53
C LEU A 4 0.11 1.35 -20.79
N VAL A 5 -1.12 1.67 -20.40
CA VAL A 5 -2.29 0.79 -20.55
C VAL A 5 -3.40 1.45 -21.37
N SER A 6 -3.05 2.36 -22.29
CA SER A 6 -4.04 3.08 -23.11
C SER A 6 -4.79 2.18 -24.09
N ASP A 7 -4.25 1.00 -24.38
CA ASP A 7 -4.81 -0.03 -25.24
C ASP A 7 -5.81 -0.95 -24.53
N TRP A 8 -5.93 -0.86 -23.20
CA TRP A 8 -6.90 -1.64 -22.44
C TRP A 8 -8.34 -1.30 -22.83
N PRO A 9 -9.20 -2.31 -23.10
CA PRO A 9 -10.62 -2.09 -23.35
C PRO A 9 -11.32 -1.30 -22.22
N ALA A 10 -10.91 -1.53 -20.96
CA ALA A 10 -11.43 -0.78 -19.82
C ALA A 10 -11.12 0.73 -19.90
N VAL A 11 -9.93 1.11 -20.40
CA VAL A 11 -9.53 2.51 -20.57
C VAL A 11 -10.30 3.14 -21.73
N ALA A 12 -10.53 2.40 -22.82
CA ALA A 12 -11.38 2.85 -23.92
C ALA A 12 -12.81 3.13 -23.42
N ALA A 13 -13.42 2.19 -22.69
CA ALA A 13 -14.75 2.37 -22.10
C ALA A 13 -14.82 3.57 -21.13
N ALA A 14 -13.78 3.75 -20.29
CA ALA A 14 -13.69 4.91 -19.39
C ALA A 14 -13.63 6.26 -20.12
N ARG A 15 -13.05 6.31 -21.33
CA ARG A 15 -13.00 7.53 -22.14
C ARG A 15 -14.35 7.87 -22.79
N GLU A 16 -15.23 6.89 -22.96
CA GLU A 16 -16.58 7.10 -23.48
C GLU A 16 -17.56 7.62 -22.41
N GLY A 17 -17.28 7.34 -21.13
CA GLY A 17 -18.03 7.88 -20.00
C GLY A 17 -18.17 6.89 -18.84
N ASP A 18 -18.58 7.40 -17.67
CA ASP A 18 -18.71 6.59 -16.45
C ASP A 18 -19.72 5.45 -16.61
N GLU A 19 -20.87 5.71 -17.26
CA GLU A 19 -21.88 4.69 -17.54
C GLU A 19 -21.32 3.58 -18.44
N ARG A 20 -20.58 3.94 -19.49
CA ARG A 20 -19.97 2.96 -20.39
C ARG A 20 -18.91 2.13 -19.68
N PHE A 21 -18.14 2.73 -18.79
CA PHE A 21 -17.21 2.00 -17.96
C PHE A 21 -17.91 1.02 -17.01
N VAL A 22 -19.01 1.44 -16.37
CA VAL A 22 -19.80 0.57 -15.49
C VAL A 22 -20.42 -0.59 -16.27
N ASP A 23 -20.99 -0.33 -17.45
CA ASP A 23 -21.50 -1.36 -18.37
C ASP A 23 -20.40 -2.37 -18.71
N TYR A 24 -19.21 -1.88 -19.06
CA TYR A 24 -18.05 -2.73 -19.36
C TYR A 24 -17.65 -3.59 -18.16
N LEU A 25 -17.51 -2.99 -16.98
CA LEU A 25 -17.08 -3.68 -15.76
C LEU A 25 -18.10 -4.74 -15.30
N THR A 26 -19.38 -4.52 -15.57
CA THR A 26 -20.50 -5.41 -15.19
C THR A 26 -20.97 -6.35 -16.31
N SER A 27 -20.33 -6.32 -17.47
CA SER A 27 -20.61 -7.22 -18.60
C SER A 27 -20.40 -8.71 -18.28
N GLY A 28 -19.55 -9.02 -17.30
CA GLY A 28 -19.43 -10.33 -16.68
C GLY A 28 -19.85 -10.29 -15.21
N PRO A 29 -20.41 -11.39 -14.66
CA PRO A 29 -20.79 -11.43 -13.26
C PRO A 29 -19.55 -11.38 -12.35
N ALA A 30 -19.60 -10.56 -11.30
CA ALA A 30 -18.66 -10.66 -10.20
C ALA A 30 -18.85 -12.01 -9.50
N THR A 31 -17.76 -12.72 -9.21
CA THR A 31 -17.82 -14.09 -8.68
C THR A 31 -18.19 -14.16 -7.20
N ARG A 32 -18.02 -13.04 -6.47
CA ARG A 32 -18.27 -12.91 -5.03
C ARG A 32 -18.63 -11.47 -4.66
N PRO A 33 -19.17 -11.24 -3.44
CA PRO A 33 -19.31 -9.89 -2.89
C PRO A 33 -17.96 -9.15 -2.77
N VAL A 34 -18.05 -7.82 -2.72
CA VAL A 34 -16.93 -6.91 -2.47
C VAL A 34 -17.02 -6.34 -1.07
N THR A 35 -15.87 -5.98 -0.51
CA THR A 35 -15.81 -5.16 0.70
C THR A 35 -15.62 -3.70 0.31
N ALA A 36 -16.48 -2.83 0.82
CA ALA A 36 -16.44 -1.41 0.57
C ALA A 36 -16.33 -0.63 1.89
N ILE A 37 -15.74 0.55 1.82
CA ILE A 37 -15.72 1.52 2.91
C ILE A 37 -16.47 2.79 2.51
N ALA A 38 -17.06 3.45 3.50
CA ALA A 38 -17.74 4.72 3.31
C ALA A 38 -17.46 5.69 4.45
N ALA A 39 -17.19 6.95 4.12
CA ALA A 39 -17.03 8.06 5.05
C ALA A 39 -18.15 9.10 4.81
N PRO A 40 -18.67 9.75 5.85
CA PRO A 40 -19.72 10.75 5.68
C PRO A 40 -19.19 11.97 4.91
N PRO A 41 -20.08 12.75 4.26
CA PRO A 41 -19.70 13.91 3.44
C PRO A 41 -18.76 14.91 4.13
N GLY A 42 -18.95 15.15 5.42
CA GLY A 42 -18.11 16.05 6.23
C GLY A 42 -16.64 15.64 6.37
N GLU A 43 -16.27 14.41 6.04
CA GLU A 43 -14.87 13.96 5.99
C GLU A 43 -14.22 14.30 4.63
N HIS A 44 -14.98 14.83 3.68
CA HIS A 44 -14.53 15.28 2.37
C HIS A 44 -13.69 14.21 1.63
N GLY A 45 -14.15 12.97 1.68
CA GLY A 45 -13.52 11.81 1.04
C GLY A 45 -12.23 11.33 1.71
N ARG A 46 -11.84 11.88 2.86
CA ARG A 46 -10.62 11.46 3.57
C ARG A 46 -10.90 10.22 4.41
N PHE A 47 -10.29 9.09 4.08
CA PHE A 47 -10.32 7.90 4.93
C PHE A 47 -9.18 7.94 5.94
N PHE A 48 -9.52 8.07 7.22
CA PHE A 48 -8.56 8.32 8.28
C PHE A 48 -9.06 7.83 9.66
N TYR A 49 -8.32 8.17 10.70
CA TYR A 49 -8.74 7.98 12.08
C TYR A 49 -9.88 8.91 12.47
N ASN A 50 -10.66 8.51 13.48
CA ASN A 50 -11.50 9.44 14.23
C ASN A 50 -10.62 10.37 15.10
N ALA A 51 -11.23 11.40 15.69
CA ALA A 51 -10.50 12.48 16.35
C ALA A 51 -9.64 12.03 17.56
N ASP A 52 -10.03 10.96 18.25
CA ASP A 52 -9.33 10.44 19.43
C ASP A 52 -8.44 9.22 19.15
N LEU A 53 -8.31 8.83 17.86
CA LEU A 53 -7.51 7.69 17.41
C LEU A 53 -7.94 6.34 17.99
N THR A 54 -9.19 6.20 18.42
CA THR A 54 -9.75 4.93 18.91
C THR A 54 -10.34 4.07 17.78
N GLY A 55 -10.55 4.66 16.61
CA GLY A 55 -11.13 4.00 15.46
C GLY A 55 -10.93 4.81 14.18
N PHE A 56 -11.81 4.61 13.22
CA PHE A 56 -11.76 5.26 11.91
C PHE A 56 -12.94 6.21 11.71
N ASN A 57 -12.78 7.17 10.81
CA ASN A 57 -13.86 8.07 10.39
C ASN A 57 -14.76 7.46 9.28
N PHE A 58 -14.57 6.17 8.99
CA PHE A 58 -15.30 5.44 7.98
C PHE A 58 -15.83 4.11 8.52
N VAL A 59 -16.86 3.59 7.87
CA VAL A 59 -17.43 2.27 8.14
C VAL A 59 -17.06 1.31 7.03
N THR A 60 -17.05 0.01 7.34
CA THR A 60 -16.83 -1.07 6.37
C THR A 60 -18.11 -1.89 6.19
N GLY A 61 -18.44 -2.25 4.96
CA GLY A 61 -19.59 -3.07 4.62
C GLY A 61 -19.29 -4.03 3.47
N GLN A 62 -20.12 -5.06 3.33
CA GLN A 62 -20.06 -6.00 2.21
C GLN A 62 -21.28 -5.86 1.31
N GLY A 63 -21.10 -6.01 0.00
CA GLY A 63 -22.18 -5.86 -0.97
C GLY A 63 -21.84 -6.38 -2.36
N HIS A 64 -22.79 -6.22 -3.28
CA HIS A 64 -22.62 -6.59 -4.68
C HIS A 64 -22.00 -5.45 -5.47
N LEU A 65 -20.98 -5.75 -6.27
CA LEU A 65 -20.26 -4.76 -7.07
C LEU A 65 -21.20 -3.91 -7.97
N PRO A 66 -22.18 -4.48 -8.72
CA PRO A 66 -23.07 -3.67 -9.54
C PRO A 66 -23.89 -2.64 -8.74
N MET A 67 -24.30 -2.98 -7.52
CA MET A 67 -25.01 -2.05 -6.62
C MET A 67 -24.08 -0.92 -6.19
N PHE A 68 -22.87 -1.24 -5.75
CA PHE A 68 -21.86 -0.23 -5.39
C PHE A 68 -21.56 0.74 -6.55
N LEU A 69 -21.43 0.23 -7.78
CA LEU A 69 -21.21 1.05 -8.97
C LEU A 69 -22.43 1.95 -9.28
N SER A 70 -23.64 1.43 -9.09
CA SER A 70 -24.87 2.20 -9.25
C SER A 70 -24.94 3.35 -8.24
N ASP A 71 -24.57 3.07 -6.98
CA ASP A 71 -24.50 4.09 -5.93
C ASP A 71 -23.46 5.17 -6.25
N LEU A 72 -22.29 4.81 -6.80
CA LEU A 72 -21.28 5.78 -7.26
C LEU A 72 -21.82 6.69 -8.38
N LEU A 73 -22.54 6.12 -9.36
CA LEU A 73 -23.15 6.90 -10.45
C LEU A 73 -24.22 7.86 -9.93
N LEU A 74 -24.98 7.47 -8.90
CA LEU A 74 -25.95 8.36 -8.25
C LEU A 74 -25.25 9.46 -7.44
N ALA A 75 -24.21 9.09 -6.69
CA ALA A 75 -23.47 10.00 -5.83
C ALA A 75 -22.83 11.17 -6.57
N ARG A 76 -22.48 11.02 -7.86
CA ARG A 76 -21.88 12.11 -8.67
C ARG A 76 -22.76 13.35 -8.81
N HIS A 77 -24.07 13.20 -8.63
CA HIS A 77 -25.06 14.29 -8.71
C HIS A 77 -25.34 14.94 -7.35
N VAL A 78 -24.72 14.44 -6.28
CA VAL A 78 -24.81 15.01 -4.93
C VAL A 78 -23.66 16.01 -4.75
N PRO A 79 -23.90 17.26 -4.31
CA PRO A 79 -22.85 18.28 -4.17
C PRO A 79 -21.71 17.90 -3.21
N ASP A 80 -22.04 17.20 -2.13
CA ASP A 80 -21.11 16.69 -1.12
C ASP A 80 -21.44 15.20 -0.88
N PRO A 81 -20.99 14.29 -1.76
CA PRO A 81 -21.31 12.89 -1.64
C PRO A 81 -20.49 12.25 -0.50
N PRO A 82 -20.97 11.16 0.12
CA PRO A 82 -20.12 10.36 0.97
C PRO A 82 -18.90 9.86 0.18
N GLY A 83 -17.74 9.78 0.85
CA GLY A 83 -16.57 9.13 0.27
C GLY A 83 -16.81 7.62 0.21
N MET A 84 -16.65 6.99 -0.95
CA MET A 84 -16.96 5.57 -1.15
C MET A 84 -15.80 4.88 -1.86
N ALA A 85 -15.39 3.70 -1.36
CA ALA A 85 -14.32 2.93 -1.98
C ALA A 85 -14.45 1.42 -1.80
N VAL A 86 -14.26 0.66 -2.86
CA VAL A 86 -13.83 -0.74 -2.85
C VAL A 86 -12.31 -0.74 -2.93
N GLN A 87 -11.67 -1.40 -1.96
CA GLN A 87 -10.22 -1.32 -1.77
C GLN A 87 -9.56 -2.66 -2.01
N SER A 88 -8.52 -2.66 -2.87
CA SER A 88 -7.62 -3.77 -3.10
C SER A 88 -8.35 -5.10 -3.31
N GLU A 89 -9.23 -5.21 -4.30
CA GLU A 89 -9.85 -6.50 -4.62
C GLU A 89 -8.97 -7.30 -5.59
N ASP A 90 -8.86 -8.62 -5.39
CA ASP A 90 -8.20 -9.50 -6.37
C ASP A 90 -9.02 -9.56 -7.66
N ILE A 91 -8.51 -9.01 -8.75
CA ILE A 91 -9.28 -8.94 -10.01
C ILE A 91 -9.48 -10.33 -10.60
N SER A 92 -8.45 -11.19 -10.56
CA SER A 92 -8.52 -12.52 -11.16
C SER A 92 -9.58 -13.38 -10.47
N GLN A 93 -9.76 -13.19 -9.17
CA GLN A 93 -10.82 -13.86 -8.43
C GLN A 93 -12.18 -13.18 -8.62
N LEU A 94 -12.27 -11.84 -8.52
CA LEU A 94 -13.53 -11.10 -8.51
C LEU A 94 -14.15 -10.93 -9.91
N LEU A 95 -13.33 -10.52 -10.89
CA LEU A 95 -13.73 -10.20 -12.26
C LEU A 95 -12.80 -10.90 -13.28
N PRO A 96 -12.91 -12.23 -13.45
CA PRO A 96 -12.04 -12.99 -14.35
C PRO A 96 -12.07 -12.49 -15.81
N HIS A 97 -13.20 -11.95 -16.25
CA HIS A 97 -13.34 -11.30 -17.56
C HIS A 97 -12.40 -10.10 -17.70
N PHE A 98 -12.50 -9.15 -16.76
CA PHE A 98 -11.65 -7.95 -16.73
C PHE A 98 -10.16 -8.33 -16.69
N ALA A 99 -9.78 -9.31 -15.86
CA ALA A 99 -8.40 -9.75 -15.73
C ALA A 99 -7.81 -10.37 -17.02
N ARG A 100 -8.65 -10.97 -17.87
CA ARG A 100 -8.21 -11.53 -19.16
C ARG A 100 -8.01 -10.46 -20.22
N GLU A 101 -8.86 -9.44 -20.24
CA GLU A 101 -8.86 -8.40 -21.29
C GLU A 101 -7.90 -7.25 -21.00
N ASN A 102 -7.64 -6.96 -19.72
CA ASN A 102 -6.84 -5.81 -19.27
C ASN A 102 -5.54 -6.30 -18.63
N ARG A 103 -4.69 -6.93 -19.44
CA ARG A 103 -3.45 -7.54 -18.98
C ARG A 103 -2.28 -6.57 -19.08
N LEU A 104 -1.51 -6.46 -18.00
CA LEU A 104 -0.21 -5.77 -18.04
C LEU A 104 0.87 -6.75 -18.47
N HIS A 105 1.30 -6.66 -19.73
CA HIS A 105 2.32 -7.56 -20.29
C HIS A 105 3.69 -7.46 -19.61
N LEU A 106 3.98 -6.34 -18.94
CA LEU A 106 5.22 -6.13 -18.20
C LEU A 106 5.34 -7.06 -16.98
N LEU A 107 4.21 -7.45 -16.37
CA LEU A 107 4.16 -8.23 -15.14
C LEU A 107 3.19 -9.44 -15.27
N PRO A 108 3.47 -10.38 -16.20
CA PRO A 108 2.49 -11.41 -16.59
C PRO A 108 2.21 -12.45 -15.50
N ARG A 109 3.04 -12.51 -14.45
CA ARG A 109 2.94 -13.46 -13.33
C ARG A 109 2.45 -12.80 -12.04
N VAL A 110 2.24 -11.49 -12.04
CA VAL A 110 1.81 -10.75 -10.84
C VAL A 110 0.30 -10.58 -10.89
N SER A 111 -0.39 -10.99 -9.83
CA SER A 111 -1.83 -10.83 -9.72
C SER A 111 -2.20 -9.35 -9.55
N PRO A 112 -3.10 -8.80 -10.37
CA PRO A 112 -3.55 -7.41 -10.22
C PRO A 112 -4.57 -7.23 -9.08
N ARG A 113 -4.57 -6.04 -8.49
CA ARG A 113 -5.58 -5.56 -7.54
C ARG A 113 -6.34 -4.37 -8.13
N ILE A 114 -7.64 -4.28 -7.88
CA ILE A 114 -8.48 -3.15 -8.31
C ILE A 114 -8.95 -2.31 -7.12
N TRP A 115 -9.01 -1.00 -7.36
CA TRP A 115 -9.53 0.01 -6.46
C TRP A 115 -10.58 0.81 -7.21
N ILE A 116 -11.77 0.94 -6.64
CA ILE A 116 -12.91 1.61 -7.26
C ILE A 116 -13.48 2.57 -6.24
N GLY A 117 -13.69 3.83 -6.60
CA GLY A 117 -14.31 4.79 -5.69
C GLY A 117 -14.65 6.11 -6.37
N ASN A 118 -15.02 7.09 -5.56
CA ASN A 118 -15.25 8.47 -6.00
C ASN A 118 -14.09 9.39 -5.57
N ARG A 119 -14.39 10.66 -5.32
CA ARG A 119 -13.42 11.66 -4.83
C ARG A 119 -13.01 11.35 -3.40
N ILE A 120 -11.90 10.62 -3.27
CA ILE A 120 -11.37 10.15 -2.00
C ILE A 120 -9.88 10.47 -1.89
N ARG A 121 -9.40 10.53 -0.65
CA ARG A 121 -8.00 10.81 -0.33
C ARG A 121 -7.51 9.82 0.71
N VAL A 122 -6.35 9.23 0.43
CA VAL A 122 -5.62 8.32 1.31
C VAL A 122 -4.32 9.01 1.73
N ALA A 123 -4.10 9.08 3.03
CA ALA A 123 -2.91 9.71 3.60
C ALA A 123 -1.62 8.98 3.16
N PRO A 124 -0.46 9.67 3.12
CA PRO A 124 0.81 9.04 2.77
C PRO A 124 1.08 7.80 3.61
N HIS A 125 1.38 6.69 2.94
CA HIS A 125 1.78 5.43 3.55
C HIS A 125 2.81 4.74 2.64
N TYR A 126 3.37 3.64 3.08
CA TYR A 126 4.31 2.86 2.29
C TYR A 126 3.92 1.40 2.27
N ASP A 127 4.24 0.74 1.16
CA ASP A 127 4.11 -0.69 1.01
C ASP A 127 5.49 -1.35 1.10
N VAL A 128 5.54 -2.53 1.71
CA VAL A 128 6.73 -3.39 1.76
C VAL A 128 6.82 -4.23 0.46
N LYS A 129 6.55 -3.56 -0.68
CA LYS A 129 6.43 -4.14 -2.01
C LYS A 129 6.78 -3.14 -3.10
N GLU A 130 7.29 -3.64 -4.22
CA GLU A 130 7.32 -2.89 -5.48
C GLU A 130 5.90 -2.73 -6.03
N ASN A 131 5.61 -1.61 -6.68
CA ASN A 131 4.25 -1.34 -7.17
C ASN A 131 4.23 -0.63 -8.53
N ILE A 132 3.42 -1.13 -9.46
CA ILE A 132 2.98 -0.36 -10.64
C ILE A 132 1.48 -0.14 -10.50
N ALA A 133 1.08 1.13 -10.48
CA ALA A 133 -0.31 1.56 -10.38
C ALA A 133 -0.77 2.25 -11.67
N CYS A 134 -1.76 1.66 -12.33
CA CYS A 134 -2.34 2.09 -13.60
C CYS A 134 -3.68 2.79 -13.37
N CYS A 135 -3.82 4.04 -13.85
CA CYS A 135 -5.08 4.77 -13.83
C CYS A 135 -5.96 4.29 -14.99
N VAL A 136 -7.10 3.67 -14.67
CA VAL A 136 -8.01 3.07 -15.66
C VAL A 136 -9.16 4.02 -15.99
N ALA A 137 -9.80 4.59 -14.95
CA ALA A 137 -10.88 5.55 -15.09
C ALA A 137 -10.69 6.72 -14.11
N GLY A 138 -11.19 7.90 -14.48
CA GLY A 138 -11.00 9.14 -13.72
C GLY A 138 -9.57 9.67 -13.78
N ARG A 139 -9.18 10.48 -12.78
CA ARG A 139 -7.80 10.98 -12.62
C ARG A 139 -7.31 10.71 -11.21
N ARG A 140 -6.05 10.32 -11.09
CA ARG A 140 -5.43 9.99 -9.80
C ARG A 140 -4.16 10.81 -9.58
N ARG A 141 -4.08 11.56 -8.48
CA ARG A 141 -2.90 12.33 -8.09
C ARG A 141 -2.13 11.60 -7.00
N PHE A 142 -0.86 11.35 -7.25
CA PHE A 142 0.08 10.76 -6.32
C PHE A 142 1.08 11.80 -5.84
N THR A 143 1.34 11.82 -4.54
CA THR A 143 2.42 12.59 -3.92
C THR A 143 3.35 11.60 -3.23
N LEU A 144 4.58 11.47 -3.73
CA LEU A 144 5.57 10.51 -3.26
C LEU A 144 6.64 11.18 -2.41
N PHE A 145 7.16 10.46 -1.42
CA PHE A 145 8.29 10.85 -0.60
C PHE A 145 9.29 9.68 -0.49
N PRO A 146 10.60 9.96 -0.50
CA PRO A 146 11.61 8.92 -0.31
C PRO A 146 11.48 8.22 1.05
N PRO A 147 11.92 6.94 1.18
CA PRO A 147 11.80 6.18 2.43
C PRO A 147 12.49 6.83 3.65
N ASP A 148 13.59 7.56 3.43
CA ASP A 148 14.34 8.26 4.49
C ASP A 148 13.57 9.43 5.13
N GLN A 149 12.45 9.84 4.53
CA GLN A 149 11.56 10.87 5.07
C GLN A 149 10.60 10.35 6.16
N ILE A 150 10.67 9.07 6.54
CA ILE A 150 9.84 8.47 7.59
C ILE A 150 9.81 9.31 8.88
N GLY A 151 10.95 9.87 9.29
CA GLY A 151 11.03 10.72 10.49
C GLY A 151 10.33 12.07 10.37
N ASN A 152 10.08 12.54 9.14
CA ASN A 152 9.47 13.83 8.81
C ASN A 152 7.98 13.70 8.46
N LEU A 153 7.49 12.47 8.25
CA LEU A 153 6.10 12.16 7.87
C LEU A 153 5.19 11.80 9.05
N TYR A 154 5.73 11.69 10.26
CA TYR A 154 4.96 11.42 11.48
C TYR A 154 4.02 10.21 11.32
N PRO A 155 4.57 8.98 11.18
CA PRO A 155 3.75 7.78 11.05
C PRO A 155 2.81 7.59 12.25
N GLY A 156 1.60 7.15 11.97
CA GLY A 156 0.58 6.84 12.97
C GLY A 156 0.84 5.55 13.76
N PRO A 157 -0.15 5.10 14.54
CA PRO A 157 -0.08 3.87 15.33
C PRO A 157 0.26 2.62 14.50
N PHE A 158 0.90 1.64 15.14
CA PHE A 158 1.25 0.36 14.51
C PHE A 158 0.05 -0.61 14.47
N GLU A 159 -0.77 -0.58 15.52
CA GLU A 159 -1.83 -1.56 15.79
C GLU A 159 -3.15 -1.21 15.10
N LEU A 160 -3.45 0.10 15.01
CA LEU A 160 -4.65 0.61 14.35
C LEU A 160 -4.22 1.33 13.07
N THR A 161 -4.40 0.69 11.92
CA THR A 161 -3.98 1.22 10.61
C THR A 161 -5.14 1.27 9.62
N PRO A 162 -5.43 2.43 8.99
CA PRO A 162 -6.47 2.55 7.97
C PRO A 162 -6.16 1.75 6.69
N ALA A 163 -4.87 1.55 6.40
CA ALA A 163 -4.38 0.99 5.14
C ALA A 163 -3.57 -0.32 5.32
N GLY A 164 -3.62 -0.95 6.50
CA GLY A 164 -2.77 -2.11 6.82
C GLY A 164 -1.30 -1.77 7.14
N THR A 165 -0.94 -0.50 7.05
CA THR A 165 0.37 0.09 7.34
C THR A 165 0.16 1.46 7.99
N PRO A 166 1.07 1.94 8.86
CA PRO A 166 0.97 3.28 9.42
C PRO A 166 0.92 4.34 8.32
N VAL A 167 -0.10 5.19 8.41
CA VAL A 167 -0.23 6.36 7.55
C VAL A 167 0.41 7.58 8.22
N SER A 168 0.80 8.58 7.44
CA SER A 168 1.22 9.88 7.96
C SER A 168 0.07 10.54 8.72
N MET A 169 0.37 11.06 9.91
CA MET A 169 -0.58 11.83 10.70
C MET A 169 -0.85 13.23 10.13
N VAL A 170 -0.06 13.67 9.15
CA VAL A 170 -0.15 15.00 8.58
C VAL A 170 -1.25 15.06 7.51
N ASN A 171 -2.14 16.04 7.62
CA ASN A 171 -3.03 16.39 6.52
C ASN A 171 -2.26 17.20 5.47
N MET A 172 -2.03 16.65 4.28
CA MET A 172 -1.26 17.32 3.23
C MET A 172 -1.93 18.58 2.68
N ASP A 173 -3.27 18.66 2.71
CA ASP A 173 -4.02 19.80 2.16
C ASP A 173 -4.02 21.00 3.11
N ALA A 174 -3.88 20.74 4.41
CA ALA A 174 -3.82 21.74 5.46
C ALA A 174 -2.86 21.27 6.57
N PRO A 175 -1.54 21.29 6.33
CA PRO A 175 -0.57 20.75 7.28
C PRO A 175 -0.48 21.63 8.53
N ASP A 176 -0.75 21.04 9.69
CA ASP A 176 -0.45 21.67 10.98
C ASP A 176 1.06 21.58 11.24
N LEU A 177 1.79 22.61 10.84
CA LEU A 177 3.24 22.72 11.03
C LEU A 177 3.65 23.07 12.47
N VAL A 178 2.69 23.41 13.35
CA VAL A 178 2.97 23.57 14.78
C VAL A 178 3.06 22.18 15.43
N ALA A 179 2.10 21.29 15.13
CA ALA A 179 2.14 19.90 15.58
C ALA A 179 3.19 19.06 14.83
N HIS A 180 3.39 19.32 13.54
CA HIS A 180 4.25 18.54 12.65
C HIS A 180 5.35 19.38 11.96
N PRO A 181 6.23 20.08 12.70
CA PRO A 181 7.18 21.05 12.14
C PRO A 181 8.13 20.46 11.08
N ARG A 182 8.50 19.18 11.20
CA ARG A 182 9.39 18.50 10.25
C ARG A 182 8.73 18.15 8.93
N PHE A 183 7.41 18.26 8.80
CA PHE A 183 6.73 17.97 7.54
C PHE A 183 7.19 18.91 6.41
N SER A 184 7.56 20.15 6.77
CA SER A 184 8.17 21.09 5.83
C SER A 184 9.45 20.57 5.19
N GLU A 185 10.22 19.71 5.89
CA GLU A 185 11.39 19.04 5.33
C GLU A 185 10.96 17.93 4.36
N ALA A 186 10.04 17.04 4.76
CA ALA A 186 9.51 16.00 3.87
C ALA A 186 8.99 16.59 2.55
N TRP A 187 8.27 17.72 2.61
CA TRP A 187 7.68 18.36 1.45
C TRP A 187 8.72 18.84 0.41
N LYS A 188 9.94 19.19 0.83
CA LYS A 188 11.02 19.56 -0.10
C LYS A 188 11.47 18.40 -0.98
N HIS A 189 11.31 17.17 -0.48
CA HIS A 189 11.67 15.93 -1.17
C HIS A 189 10.46 15.29 -1.88
N ALA A 190 9.29 15.93 -1.83
CA ALA A 190 8.08 15.40 -2.42
C ALA A 190 8.10 15.48 -3.95
N ALA A 191 7.63 14.43 -4.60
CA ALA A 191 7.37 14.41 -6.04
C ALA A 191 5.88 14.17 -6.29
N GLN A 192 5.25 15.00 -7.12
CA GLN A 192 3.81 14.87 -7.42
C GLN A 192 3.56 14.58 -8.89
N ALA A 193 2.61 13.67 -9.17
CA ALA A 193 2.16 13.35 -10.51
C ALA A 193 0.65 13.10 -10.55
N THR A 194 -0.03 13.70 -11.54
CA THR A 194 -1.41 13.37 -11.89
C THR A 194 -1.43 12.44 -13.09
N LEU A 195 -2.07 11.28 -12.90
CA LEU A 195 -2.28 10.25 -13.92
C LEU A 195 -3.62 10.46 -14.61
N MET A 196 -3.60 10.36 -15.94
CA MET A 196 -4.78 10.33 -16.80
C MET A 196 -5.16 8.86 -17.10
N PRO A 197 -6.38 8.56 -17.56
CA PRO A 197 -6.75 7.23 -18.01
C PRO A 197 -5.77 6.68 -19.05
N GLY A 198 -5.14 5.54 -18.73
CA GLY A 198 -4.08 4.91 -19.52
C GLY A 198 -2.67 5.11 -18.97
N ASP A 199 -2.44 6.09 -18.09
CA ASP A 199 -1.13 6.32 -17.47
C ASP A 199 -0.86 5.35 -16.32
N ALA A 200 0.42 5.12 -16.04
CA ALA A 200 0.86 4.37 -14.87
C ALA A 200 2.00 5.06 -14.12
N ILE A 201 2.14 4.74 -12.85
CA ILE A 201 3.26 5.15 -11.99
C ILE A 201 3.91 3.91 -11.38
N TYR A 202 5.24 3.91 -11.36
CA TYR A 202 6.03 2.96 -10.58
C TYR A 202 6.34 3.60 -9.22
N ILE A 203 6.07 2.87 -8.14
CA ILE A 203 6.32 3.26 -6.77
C ILE A 203 7.31 2.23 -6.22
N PRO A 204 8.57 2.63 -5.95
CA PRO A 204 9.57 1.70 -5.47
C PRO A 204 9.26 1.23 -4.05
N TYR A 205 9.85 0.08 -3.68
CA TYR A 205 9.75 -0.50 -2.34
C TYR A 205 9.92 0.54 -1.22
N CYS A 206 8.99 0.54 -0.26
CA CYS A 206 8.93 1.45 0.89
C CYS A 206 8.86 2.96 0.58
N TRP A 207 8.62 3.37 -0.66
CA TRP A 207 8.34 4.78 -0.95
C TRP A 207 6.99 5.18 -0.38
N TRP A 208 7.00 6.27 0.37
CA TRP A 208 5.78 6.86 0.91
C TRP A 208 4.98 7.49 -0.22
N HIS A 209 3.67 7.28 -0.23
CA HIS A 209 2.81 7.82 -1.26
C HIS A 209 1.43 8.16 -0.69
N GLY A 210 1.05 9.43 -0.80
CA GLY A 210 -0.31 9.90 -0.57
C GLY A 210 -1.07 9.89 -1.89
N VAL A 211 -2.36 9.56 -1.85
CA VAL A 211 -3.11 9.42 -3.09
C VAL A 211 -4.54 9.93 -3.08
N GLU A 212 -4.88 10.63 -4.15
CA GLU A 212 -6.15 11.32 -4.32
C GLU A 212 -6.82 10.90 -5.63
N SER A 213 -8.08 10.49 -5.53
CA SER A 213 -8.98 10.30 -6.67
C SER A 213 -9.71 11.61 -6.91
N LEU A 214 -9.63 12.15 -8.13
CA LEU A 214 -10.11 13.51 -8.41
C LEU A 214 -11.51 13.55 -9.03
N GLU A 215 -12.04 12.41 -9.46
CA GLU A 215 -13.29 12.30 -10.22
C GLU A 215 -14.39 11.56 -9.44
N PRO A 216 -15.68 11.75 -9.80
CA PRO A 216 -16.79 11.08 -9.14
C PRO A 216 -16.76 9.57 -9.31
N LEU A 217 -16.15 9.08 -10.39
CA LEU A 217 -15.78 7.69 -10.58
C LEU A 217 -14.30 7.63 -10.90
N SER A 218 -13.56 6.83 -10.13
CA SER A 218 -12.13 6.64 -10.26
C SER A 218 -11.80 5.17 -10.09
N VAL A 219 -11.02 4.63 -11.02
CA VAL A 219 -10.55 3.24 -10.98
C VAL A 219 -9.06 3.17 -11.20
N LEU A 220 -8.39 2.47 -10.28
CA LEU A 220 -6.98 2.16 -10.33
C LEU A 220 -6.80 0.65 -10.33
N VAL A 221 -5.88 0.15 -11.16
CA VAL A 221 -5.41 -1.23 -11.10
C VAL A 221 -3.93 -1.21 -10.75
N ASN A 222 -3.52 -1.95 -9.73
CA ASN A 222 -2.11 -2.01 -9.36
C ASN A 222 -1.58 -3.45 -9.26
N TYR A 223 -0.27 -3.57 -9.36
CA TYR A 223 0.48 -4.81 -9.32
C TYR A 223 1.54 -4.69 -8.23
N TRP A 224 1.48 -5.58 -7.25
CA TRP A 224 2.45 -5.62 -6.16
C TRP A 224 3.30 -6.88 -6.23
N TRP A 225 4.62 -6.74 -6.13
CA TRP A 225 5.55 -7.87 -6.10
C TRP A 225 6.78 -7.55 -5.26
N ASN A 226 7.51 -8.60 -4.87
CA ASN A 226 8.85 -8.50 -4.29
C ASN A 226 9.78 -9.29 -5.19
N GLU A 227 10.82 -8.65 -5.73
CA GLU A 227 11.81 -9.30 -6.59
C GLU A 227 13.06 -9.62 -5.76
N GLY A 228 13.64 -10.81 -5.95
CA GLY A 228 14.90 -11.21 -5.32
C GLY A 228 14.81 -11.65 -3.86
N GLU A 229 13.62 -11.65 -3.24
CA GLU A 229 13.43 -12.19 -1.89
C GLU A 229 13.49 -13.74 -1.89
N PRO A 230 14.37 -14.37 -1.07
CA PRO A 230 14.41 -15.82 -0.95
C PRO A 230 13.08 -16.40 -0.45
N GLU A 231 12.68 -17.54 -1.01
CA GLU A 231 11.44 -18.21 -0.59
C GLU A 231 11.47 -18.54 0.91
N GLY A 232 10.45 -18.07 1.63
CA GLY A 232 10.29 -18.32 3.05
C GLY A 232 11.02 -17.35 3.98
N VAL A 233 11.67 -16.30 3.46
CA VAL A 233 12.19 -15.20 4.28
C VAL A 233 11.08 -14.58 5.14
N GLY A 234 11.43 -14.10 6.33
CA GLY A 234 10.49 -13.47 7.26
C GLY A 234 10.08 -12.05 6.83
N GLY A 235 8.92 -11.60 7.30
CA GLY A 235 8.44 -10.24 7.03
C GLY A 235 9.26 -9.18 7.77
N PRO A 236 9.75 -8.12 7.09
CA PRO A 236 10.52 -7.05 7.74
C PRO A 236 9.74 -6.33 8.87
N TYR A 237 8.42 -6.21 8.73
CA TYR A 237 7.58 -5.55 9.73
C TYR A 237 7.47 -6.37 11.02
N ASP A 238 7.38 -7.70 10.91
CA ASP A 238 7.38 -8.60 12.07
C ASP A 238 8.71 -8.49 12.81
N ALA A 239 9.83 -8.43 12.08
CA ALA A 239 11.16 -8.25 12.65
C ALA A 239 11.28 -6.89 13.37
N LEU A 240 10.73 -5.81 12.81
CA LEU A 240 10.68 -4.50 13.46
C LEU A 240 9.90 -4.55 14.79
N LEU A 241 8.73 -5.19 14.81
CA LEU A 241 7.94 -5.33 16.04
C LEU A 241 8.69 -6.14 17.10
N HIS A 242 9.34 -7.24 16.72
CA HIS A 242 10.18 -8.03 17.64
C HIS A 242 11.38 -7.20 18.16
N ALA A 243 12.01 -6.39 17.30
CA ALA A 243 13.11 -5.51 17.72
C ALA A 243 12.65 -4.41 18.69
N ILE A 244 11.44 -3.86 18.50
CA ILE A 244 10.83 -2.93 19.45
C ILE A 244 10.61 -3.62 20.80
N LEU A 245 9.98 -4.80 20.79
CA LEU A 245 9.73 -5.61 21.99
C LEU A 245 11.04 -5.91 22.74
N ALA A 246 12.06 -6.37 22.03
CA ALA A 246 13.29 -6.86 22.64
C ALA A 246 14.26 -5.74 23.06
N TYR A 247 14.35 -4.65 22.29
CA TYR A 247 15.47 -3.70 22.41
C TYR A 247 15.04 -2.29 22.80
N ARG A 248 13.85 -1.82 22.41
CA ARG A 248 13.49 -0.38 22.49
C ARG A 248 13.58 0.19 23.91
N HIS A 249 13.22 -0.64 24.90
CA HIS A 249 13.10 -0.26 26.32
C HIS A 249 14.34 -0.59 27.17
N LEU A 250 15.39 -1.16 26.58
CA LEU A 250 16.64 -1.40 27.30
C LEU A 250 17.34 -0.06 27.65
N PRO A 251 18.17 -0.02 28.72
CA PRO A 251 19.03 1.12 29.01
C PRO A 251 19.89 1.54 27.80
N PRO A 252 20.21 2.85 27.62
CA PRO A 252 20.92 3.33 26.45
C PRO A 252 22.21 2.57 26.11
N ALA A 253 23.04 2.25 27.12
CA ALA A 253 24.26 1.48 26.92
C ALA A 253 23.99 0.07 26.37
N ARG A 254 22.93 -0.61 26.82
CA ARG A 254 22.56 -1.95 26.33
C ARG A 254 21.98 -1.88 24.92
N ARG A 255 21.23 -0.84 24.59
CA ARG A 255 20.74 -0.61 23.21
C ARG A 255 21.89 -0.39 22.22
N ALA A 256 22.94 0.31 22.63
CA ALA A 256 24.12 0.50 21.79
C ALA A 256 24.82 -0.82 21.46
N VAL A 257 24.90 -1.75 22.42
CA VAL A 257 25.44 -3.11 22.17
C VAL A 257 24.60 -3.85 21.14
N TRP A 258 23.28 -3.89 21.29
CA TRP A 258 22.40 -4.58 20.35
C TRP A 258 22.36 -3.93 18.97
N ARG A 259 22.50 -2.60 18.88
CA ARG A 259 22.69 -1.92 17.60
C ARG A 259 23.93 -2.45 16.88
N GLY A 260 25.07 -2.52 17.56
CA GLY A 260 26.30 -3.07 16.97
C GLY A 260 26.15 -4.53 16.55
N MET A 261 25.41 -5.34 17.31
CA MET A 261 25.11 -6.72 16.91
C MET A 261 24.26 -6.80 15.63
N LEU A 262 23.22 -5.97 15.50
CA LEU A 262 22.39 -5.91 14.28
C LEU A 262 23.18 -5.38 13.09
N GLU A 263 24.00 -4.33 13.29
CA GLU A 263 24.90 -3.80 12.26
C GLU A 263 25.87 -4.87 11.74
N HIS A 264 26.39 -5.73 12.62
CA HIS A 264 27.30 -6.81 12.23
C HIS A 264 26.58 -8.01 11.60
N TYR A 265 25.52 -8.53 12.23
CA TYR A 265 24.90 -9.81 11.83
C TYR A 265 23.75 -9.69 10.83
N VAL A 266 23.09 -8.53 10.73
CA VAL A 266 21.91 -8.34 9.87
C VAL A 266 22.21 -7.41 8.70
N PHE A 267 22.92 -6.31 8.96
CA PHE A 267 23.23 -5.31 7.93
C PHE A 267 24.64 -5.46 7.34
N GLU A 268 25.41 -6.43 7.81
CA GLU A 268 26.75 -6.79 7.30
C GLU A 268 27.68 -5.57 7.15
N ALA A 269 27.60 -4.61 8.08
CA ALA A 269 28.31 -3.32 7.99
C ALA A 269 29.84 -3.46 7.91
N ASN A 270 30.38 -4.63 8.28
CA ASN A 270 31.81 -4.96 8.25
C ASN A 270 32.13 -6.19 7.36
N GLY A 271 31.27 -6.51 6.40
CA GLY A 271 31.36 -7.72 5.56
C GLY A 271 30.65 -8.94 6.16
N ASP A 272 30.78 -10.10 5.50
CA ASP A 272 30.14 -11.36 5.92
C ASP A 272 30.59 -11.76 7.34
N PRO A 273 29.68 -11.75 8.33
CA PRO A 273 30.01 -12.05 9.73
C PRO A 273 30.48 -13.50 9.94
N ALA A 274 30.13 -14.41 9.04
CA ALA A 274 30.45 -15.83 9.10
C ALA A 274 31.64 -16.23 8.20
N ALA A 275 32.31 -15.28 7.54
CA ALA A 275 33.42 -15.55 6.61
C ALA A 275 34.60 -16.32 7.23
N HIS A 276 34.81 -16.17 8.54
CA HIS A 276 35.87 -16.85 9.29
C HIS A 276 35.51 -18.28 9.72
N LEU A 277 34.26 -18.70 9.51
CA LEU A 277 33.75 -20.02 9.88
C LEU A 277 33.80 -20.98 8.69
N PRO A 278 34.09 -22.29 8.90
CA PRO A 278 33.88 -23.29 7.86
C PRO A 278 32.37 -23.39 7.54
N GLU A 279 32.01 -23.71 6.28
CA GLU A 279 30.61 -23.75 5.82
C GLU A 279 29.66 -24.49 6.76
N ARG A 280 30.07 -25.68 7.24
CA ARG A 280 29.29 -26.50 8.19
C ARG A 280 28.95 -25.82 9.53
N ALA A 281 29.63 -24.73 9.88
CA ALA A 281 29.47 -24.00 11.14
C ALA A 281 28.75 -22.65 10.97
N LYS A 282 28.44 -22.21 9.73
CA LYS A 282 27.77 -20.92 9.49
C LYS A 282 26.32 -20.91 9.99
N GLY A 283 25.64 -22.06 9.99
CA GLY A 283 24.30 -22.21 10.57
C GLY A 283 23.28 -21.25 9.96
N VAL A 284 22.64 -20.42 10.79
CA VAL A 284 21.63 -19.43 10.34
C VAL A 284 22.24 -18.22 9.60
N LEU A 285 23.56 -18.06 9.66
CA LEU A 285 24.32 -17.04 8.92
C LEU A 285 24.81 -17.55 7.54
N GLY A 286 24.48 -18.79 7.18
CA GLY A 286 24.79 -19.34 5.87
C GLY A 286 23.89 -18.79 4.76
N ALA A 287 24.21 -19.14 3.51
CA ALA A 287 23.40 -18.76 2.35
C ALA A 287 21.94 -19.24 2.46
N PRO A 288 20.97 -18.54 1.82
CA PRO A 288 19.56 -18.92 1.83
C PRO A 288 19.34 -20.24 1.08
N GLU A 289 19.37 -21.34 1.83
CA GLU A 289 19.14 -22.70 1.33
C GLU A 289 17.75 -23.23 1.75
N PRO A 290 17.19 -24.22 1.03
CA PRO A 290 15.94 -24.86 1.41
C PRO A 290 15.91 -25.28 2.89
N GLY A 291 14.88 -24.83 3.60
CA GLY A 291 14.67 -25.14 5.01
C GLY A 291 15.45 -24.28 6.01
N LEU A 292 16.34 -23.37 5.59
CA LEU A 292 17.03 -22.42 6.47
C LEU A 292 16.03 -21.61 7.31
N PHE A 293 15.10 -20.93 6.64
CA PHE A 293 14.13 -20.07 7.33
C PHE A 293 13.15 -20.87 8.19
N THR A 294 12.82 -22.10 7.82
CA THR A 294 12.03 -23.01 8.66
C THR A 294 12.77 -23.34 9.96
N ARG A 295 14.07 -23.65 9.90
CA ARG A 295 14.90 -23.86 11.10
C ARG A 295 15.00 -22.61 11.95
N MET A 296 15.19 -21.43 11.34
CA MET A 296 15.23 -20.16 12.07
C MET A 296 13.92 -19.90 12.82
N ARG A 297 12.77 -20.09 12.16
CA ARG A 297 11.46 -19.95 12.81
C ARG A 297 11.28 -20.95 13.95
N GLN A 298 11.81 -22.17 13.81
CA GLN A 298 11.77 -23.16 14.89
C GLN A 298 12.57 -22.71 16.12
N ILE A 299 13.80 -22.23 15.91
CA ILE A 299 14.65 -21.70 16.98
C ILE A 299 13.97 -20.52 17.68
N ILE A 300 13.39 -19.59 16.93
CA ILE A 300 12.66 -18.44 17.49
C ILE A 300 11.45 -18.93 18.29
N ARG A 301 10.68 -19.88 17.75
CA ARG A 301 9.50 -20.45 18.42
C ARG A 301 9.87 -21.09 19.75
N GLU A 302 10.91 -21.92 19.78
CA GLU A 302 11.40 -22.55 21.01
C GLU A 302 11.87 -21.53 22.05
N ALA A 303 12.44 -20.40 21.61
CA ALA A 303 12.91 -19.35 22.49
C ALA A 303 11.78 -18.49 23.10
N LEU A 304 10.63 -18.39 22.42
CA LEU A 304 9.48 -17.60 22.89
C LEU A 304 8.61 -18.34 23.92
N GLY A 305 8.82 -19.66 24.10
CA GLY A 305 8.00 -20.52 24.96
C GLY A 305 6.70 -20.95 24.31
#